data_AF-A0A945MIX2-F1
#
_entry.id   AF-A0A945MIX2-F1
#
_cell.length_a   1.000
_cell.length_b   1.000
_cell.length_c   1.000
_cell.angle_alpha   90.00
_cell.angle_beta   90.00
_cell.angle_gamma   90.00
#
_symmetry.space_group_name_H-M   'P 1'
#
loop_
_entity.id
_entity.type
_entity.pdbx_description
1 polymer ?
#
loop_
_entity_poly.entity_id
_entity_poly.type
_entity_poly.pdbx_seq_one_letter_code
_entity_poly.pdbx_strand_id
1 'polypeptide(L)'
;MKGDRQLTVPQRYEIFALKKAGHSQVAIAGLVGVHASTVSRELRRNKSPTGYYAQAAHRHAQQRRLQSRGPDQVDSALSATGRT
;
A
#
# COMPACT_ATOMS: atom_id res chain seq x y z
N MET A 1 -20.75 -1.09 -4.14
CA MET A 1 -19.33 -0.66 -4.21
C MET A 1 -18.48 -1.63 -3.40
N LYS A 2 -17.27 -2.00 -3.87
CA LYS A 2 -16.41 -2.94 -3.15
C LYS A 2 -15.95 -2.31 -1.83
N GLY A 3 -16.48 -2.81 -0.71
CA GLY A 3 -16.05 -2.45 0.63
C GLY A 3 -14.56 -2.76 0.82
N ASP A 4 -13.89 -1.91 1.61
CA ASP A 4 -12.45 -1.80 1.87
C ASP A 4 -11.61 -3.06 1.61
N ARG A 5 -11.34 -3.31 0.33
CA ARG A 5 -10.44 -4.36 -0.14
C ARG A 5 -9.11 -3.70 -0.50
N GLN A 6 -8.02 -4.27 -0.01
CA GLN A 6 -6.67 -3.80 -0.33
C GLN A 6 -6.49 -3.73 -1.85
N LEU A 7 -5.91 -2.62 -2.34
CA LEU A 7 -5.60 -2.48 -3.76
C LEU A 7 -4.61 -3.57 -4.18
N THR A 8 -5.07 -4.38 -5.13
CA THR A 8 -4.27 -5.40 -5.80
C THR A 8 -3.17 -4.75 -6.64
N VAL A 9 -2.14 -5.52 -7.01
CA VAL A 9 -1.06 -5.03 -7.87
C VAL A 9 -1.59 -4.49 -9.21
N PRO A 10 -2.47 -5.21 -9.94
CA PRO A 10 -3.03 -4.70 -11.21
C PRO A 10 -3.76 -3.36 -11.06
N GLN A 11 -4.55 -3.19 -10.01
CA GLN A 11 -5.25 -1.91 -9.75
C GLN A 11 -4.27 -0.76 -9.51
N ARG A 12 -3.10 -1.00 -8.91
CA ARG A 12 -2.07 0.04 -8.75
C ARG A 12 -1.44 0.41 -10.09
N TYR A 13 -1.25 -0.55 -10.99
CA TYR A 13 -0.80 -0.28 -12.36
C TYR A 13 -1.82 0.55 -13.14
N GLU A 14 -3.11 0.24 -12.99
CA GLU A 14 -4.19 1.00 -13.61
C GLU A 14 -4.25 2.44 -13.08
N ILE A 15 -4.19 2.63 -11.75
CA ILE A 15 -4.09 3.96 -11.12
C ILE A 15 -2.87 4.72 -11.65
N PHE A 16 -1.73 4.05 -11.80
CA PHE A 16 -0.51 4.67 -12.32
C PHE A 16 -0.68 5.14 -13.76
N ALA A 17 -1.18 4.28 -14.65
CA ALA A 17 -1.41 4.60 -16.06
C ALA A 17 -2.38 5.78 -16.21
N LEU A 18 -3.52 5.75 -15.51
CA LEU A 18 -4.52 6.81 -15.56
C LEU A 18 -4.01 8.13 -14.96
N LYS A 19 -3.24 8.07 -13.88
CA LYS A 19 -2.60 9.26 -13.30
C LYS A 19 -1.57 9.87 -14.26
N LYS A 20 -0.77 9.03 -14.93
CA LYS A 20 0.18 9.46 -15.97
C LYS A 20 -0.53 10.10 -17.16
N ALA A 21 -1.72 9.60 -17.52
CA ALA A 21 -2.58 10.17 -18.55
C ALA A 21 -3.35 11.43 -18.11
N GLY A 22 -3.14 11.93 -16.88
CA GLY A 22 -3.71 13.20 -16.42
C GLY A 22 -5.12 13.12 -15.85
N HIS A 23 -5.67 11.92 -15.62
CA HIS A 23 -7.01 11.77 -15.04
C HIS A 23 -7.07 12.27 -13.58
N SER A 24 -8.23 12.83 -13.20
CA SER A 24 -8.51 13.22 -11.82
C SER A 24 -8.69 12.00 -10.91
N GLN A 25 -8.46 12.16 -9.60
CA GLN A 25 -8.62 11.05 -8.64
C GLN A 25 -10.03 10.45 -8.63
N VAL A 26 -11.05 11.30 -8.86
CA VAL A 26 -12.46 10.87 -8.93
C VAL A 26 -12.69 10.02 -10.18
N ALA A 27 -12.18 10.46 -11.33
CA ALA A 27 -12.26 9.69 -12.58
C ALA A 27 -11.54 8.34 -12.46
N ILE A 28 -10.33 8.34 -11.88
CA ILE A 28 -9.56 7.12 -11.64
C ILE A 28 -10.35 6.14 -10.76
N ALA A 29 -10.98 6.63 -9.68
CA ALA A 29 -11.80 5.79 -8.81
C ALA A 29 -12.96 5.15 -9.56
N GLY A 30 -13.66 5.92 -10.41
CA GLY A 30 -14.74 5.40 -11.25
C GLY A 30 -14.28 4.30 -12.20
N LEU A 31 -13.16 4.52 -12.89
CA LEU A 31 -12.59 3.57 -13.87
C LEU A 31 -12.11 2.28 -13.22
N VAL A 32 -11.35 2.38 -12.11
CA VAL A 32 -10.79 1.23 -11.39
C VAL A 32 -11.87 0.49 -10.56
N GLY A 33 -13.04 1.12 -10.36
CA GLY A 33 -14.16 0.56 -9.59
C GLY A 33 -13.90 0.56 -8.07
N VAL A 34 -13.25 1.60 -7.56
CA VAL A 34 -12.95 1.81 -6.13
C VAL A 34 -13.44 3.17 -5.66
N HIS A 35 -13.48 3.39 -4.35
CA HIS A 35 -13.88 4.69 -3.81
C HIS A 35 -12.79 5.76 -4.02
N ALA A 36 -13.19 7.02 -4.23
CA ALA A 36 -12.25 8.15 -4.40
C ALA A 36 -11.31 8.30 -3.19
N SER A 37 -11.82 8.06 -1.96
CA SER A 37 -10.98 8.08 -0.75
C SER A 37 -9.95 6.96 -0.72
N THR A 38 -10.16 5.85 -1.45
CA THR A 38 -9.17 4.78 -1.60
C THR A 38 -8.01 5.25 -2.48
N VAL A 39 -8.31 5.86 -3.63
CA VAL A 39 -7.29 6.44 -4.53
C VAL A 39 -6.51 7.55 -3.83
N SER A 40 -7.19 8.45 -3.12
CA SER A 40 -6.54 9.52 -2.36
C SER A 40 -5.58 8.98 -1.29
N ARG A 41 -6.05 8.02 -0.47
CA ARG A 41 -5.22 7.39 0.57
C ARG A 41 -4.03 6.65 -0.03
N GLU A 42 -4.22 5.95 -1.14
CA GLU A 42 -3.17 5.25 -1.89
C GLU A 42 -2.10 6.22 -2.36
N LEU A 43 -2.48 7.27 -3.11
CA LEU A 43 -1.56 8.25 -3.66
C LEU A 43 -0.81 9.04 -2.57
N ARG A 44 -1.42 9.23 -1.40
CA ARG A 44 -0.79 9.90 -0.26
C ARG A 44 0.19 8.99 0.47
N ARG A 45 -0.22 7.76 0.80
CA ARG A 45 0.51 6.87 1.71
C ARG A 45 1.57 6.02 1.01
N ASN A 46 1.40 5.75 -0.29
CA ASN A 46 2.24 4.79 -1.02
C ASN A 46 2.96 5.44 -2.22
N LYS A 47 3.12 6.77 -2.23
CA LYS A 47 3.97 7.47 -3.20
C LYS A 47 5.46 7.27 -2.89
N SER A 48 6.28 7.41 -3.92
CA SER A 48 7.73 7.60 -3.82
C SER A 48 8.06 9.11 -3.82
N PRO A 49 9.28 9.51 -3.44
CA PRO A 49 9.69 10.91 -3.46
C PRO A 49 9.59 11.55 -4.86
N THR A 50 9.83 10.77 -5.90
CA THR A 50 9.82 11.20 -7.32
C THR A 50 8.45 11.07 -7.99
N GLY A 51 7.41 10.64 -7.26
CA GLY A 51 6.06 10.47 -7.82
C GLY A 51 5.39 9.16 -7.41
N TYR A 52 4.31 8.82 -8.11
CA TYR A 52 3.59 7.57 -7.87
C TYR A 52 4.06 6.51 -8.86
N TYR A 53 4.47 5.34 -8.35
CA TYR A 53 4.87 4.18 -9.16
C TYR A 53 4.24 2.92 -8.57
N ALA A 54 3.55 2.13 -9.39
CA ALA A 54 2.74 1.00 -8.93
C ALA A 54 3.54 -0.04 -8.12
N GLN A 55 4.74 -0.40 -8.59
CA GLN A 55 5.61 -1.38 -7.94
C GLN A 55 6.13 -0.89 -6.58
N ALA A 56 6.57 0.37 -6.51
CA ALA A 56 7.01 0.98 -5.25
C ALA A 56 5.85 1.10 -4.27
N ALA A 57 4.67 1.51 -4.76
CA ALA A 57 3.48 1.62 -3.94
C ALA A 57 3.06 0.28 -3.33
N HIS A 58 3.17 -0.81 -4.10
CA HIS A 58 2.93 -2.15 -3.59
C HIS A 58 3.92 -2.53 -2.47
N ARG A 59 5.22 -2.29 -2.68
CA ARG A 59 6.26 -2.55 -1.67
C ARG A 59 6.00 -1.76 -0.38
N HIS A 60 5.68 -0.47 -0.48
CA HIS A 60 5.36 0.36 0.70
C HIS A 60 4.12 -0.16 1.44
N ALA A 61 3.09 -0.61 0.70
CA ALA A 61 1.90 -1.18 1.30
C ALA A 61 2.20 -2.49 2.06
N GLN A 62 3.06 -3.35 1.50
CA GLN A 62 3.52 -4.57 2.16
C GLN A 62 4.36 -4.25 3.41
N GLN A 63 5.34 -3.37 3.31
CA GLN A 63 6.20 -2.96 4.42
C GLN A 63 5.37 -2.42 5.61
N ARG A 64 4.40 -1.55 5.34
CA ARG A 64 3.51 -1.07 6.40
C ARG A 64 2.68 -2.18 7.03
N ARG A 65 2.22 -3.15 6.24
CA ARG A 65 1.48 -4.30 6.76
C ARG A 65 2.35 -5.12 7.71
N LEU A 66 3.63 -5.31 7.39
CA LEU A 66 4.58 -5.99 8.28
C LEU A 66 4.81 -5.19 9.57
N GLN A 67 5.03 -3.88 9.47
CA GLN A 67 5.21 -3.02 10.64
C GLN A 67 3.98 -2.99 11.56
N SER A 68 2.78 -3.03 11.00
CA SER A 68 1.53 -3.05 11.78
C SER A 68 1.26 -4.37 12.51
N ARG A 69 2.00 -5.45 12.21
CA ARG A 69 1.77 -6.77 12.82
C ARG A 69 2.43 -6.93 14.19
N GLY A 70 3.15 -5.92 14.69
CA GLY A 70 3.93 -6.02 15.92
C GLY A 70 5.10 -7.01 15.79
N PRO A 71 6.10 -6.96 16.68
CA PRO A 71 7.05 -8.07 16.80
C PRO A 71 6.28 -9.33 17.19
N ASP A 72 6.57 -10.44 16.51
CA ASP A 72 6.01 -11.74 16.88
C ASP A 72 6.56 -12.09 18.28
N GLN A 73 5.69 -12.32 19.24
CA GLN A 73 6.04 -12.57 20.65
C GLN A 73 6.66 -13.97 20.86
N VAL A 74 7.30 -14.54 19.84
CA VAL A 74 7.84 -15.92 19.84
C VAL A 74 9.35 -15.99 20.10
N ASP A 75 10.08 -14.88 19.95
CA ASP A 75 11.55 -14.87 20.09
C ASP A 75 12.08 -14.16 21.34
N SER A 76 11.24 -13.93 22.36
CA SER A 76 11.67 -13.29 23.63
C SER A 76 12.35 -14.26 24.62
N ALA A 77 12.34 -15.57 24.37
CA ALA A 77 12.77 -16.57 25.37
C ALA A 77 14.19 -17.16 25.15
N LEU A 78 14.88 -16.84 24.05
CA LEU A 78 16.17 -17.48 23.72
C LEU A 78 17.44 -16.70 24.13
N SER A 79 17.33 -15.46 24.62
CA SER A 79 18.50 -14.62 24.96
C SER A 79 18.87 -14.57 26.44
N ALA A 80 18.27 -15.40 27.31
CA ALA A 80 18.55 -15.39 28.76
C ALA A 80 19.40 -16.60 29.23
N THR A 81 20.22 -17.20 28.36
CA THR A 81 21.10 -18.32 28.77
C THR A 81 22.48 -18.28 28.11
N GLY A 82 23.23 -17.21 28.36
CA GLY A 82 24.70 -17.28 28.48
C GLY A 82 25.02 -16.68 29.85
N ARG A 83 25.16 -17.45 30.94
CA ARG A 83 26.19 -18.45 31.27
C ARG A 83 27.59 -17.84 31.26
N THR A 84 28.11 -17.67 32.49
CA THR A 84 29.45 -17.30 32.99
C THR A 84 29.96 -15.90 32.67
#